data_AF-A0A7W0J796-F1
#
_entry.id   AF-A0A7W0J796-F1
#
_cell.length_a   1.000
_cell.length_b   1.000
_cell.length_c   1.000
_cell.angle_alpha   90.00
_cell.angle_beta   90.00
_cell.angle_gamma   90.00
#
_symmetry.space_group_name_H-M   'P 1'
#
loop_
_entity.id
_entity.type
_entity.pdbx_description
1 polymer ?
#
loop_
_entity_poly.entity_id
_entity_poly.type
_entity_poly.pdbx_seq_one_letter_code
_entity_poly.pdbx_strand_id
1 'polypeptide(L)' 'MPTKTFPGVYASLTEIADFVKDSAKVIGFNPADLFSLETAVDEAVSNIIEHAYEGEGKGEIVCTVE' A
#
# COMPACT_ATOMS: atom_id res chain seq x y z
N MET A 1 2.91 -3.23 15.67
CA MET A 1 2.16 -3.14 14.41
C MET A 1 1.95 -1.68 14.11
N PRO A 2 2.85 -1.06 13.31
CA PRO A 2 2.64 0.28 12.80
C PRO A 2 1.36 0.34 11.95
N THR A 3 0.56 1.39 12.12
CA THR A 3 -0.65 1.64 11.32
C THR A 3 -0.61 3.07 10.79
N LYS A 4 -0.98 3.25 9.53
CA LYS A 4 -1.15 4.56 8.89
C LYS A 4 -2.46 4.60 8.09
N THR A 5 -2.97 5.81 7.94
CA THR A 5 -4.16 6.12 7.14
C THR A 5 -3.76 7.02 5.99
N PHE A 6 -4.29 6.72 4.80
CA PHE A 6 -3.99 7.43 3.57
C PHE A 6 -5.29 7.76 2.83
N PRO A 7 -5.36 8.90 2.12
CA PRO A 7 -6.53 9.21 1.30
C PRO A 7 -6.67 8.21 0.15
N GLY A 8 -7.91 7.86 -0.21
CA GLY A 8 -8.22 6.99 -1.35
C GLY A 8 -7.97 7.65 -2.71
N VAL A 9 -6.71 7.93 -3.02
CA VAL A 9 -6.24 8.52 -4.29
C VAL A 9 -5.03 7.73 -4.78
N TYR A 10 -4.82 7.67 -6.10
CA TYR A 10 -3.71 6.90 -6.67
C TYR A 10 -2.34 7.48 -6.29
N ALA A 11 -2.28 8.78 -6.00
CA ALA A 11 -1.07 9.42 -5.46
C ALA A 11 -0.60 8.79 -4.13
N SER A 12 -1.49 8.11 -3.40
CA SER A 12 -1.16 7.41 -2.15
C SER A 12 -0.47 6.06 -2.38
N LEU A 13 -0.51 5.47 -3.58
CA LEU A 13 0.05 4.12 -3.84
C LEU A 13 1.52 4.06 -3.43
N THR A 14 2.33 5.01 -3.93
CA THR A 14 3.76 5.06 -3.63
C THR A 14 4.02 5.22 -2.13
N GLU A 15 3.24 6.06 -1.44
CA GLU A 15 3.42 6.27 0.01
C GLU A 15 3.06 5.03 0.83
N ILE A 16 2.01 4.30 0.44
CA ILE A 16 1.60 3.04 1.08
C ILE A 16 2.63 1.95 0.80
N ALA A 17 3.10 1.83 -0.44
CA ALA A 17 4.14 0.86 -0.82
C ALA A 17 5.44 1.12 -0.06
N ASP A 18 5.86 2.37 0.08
CA ASP A 18 7.05 2.73 0.86
C ASP A 18 6.88 2.41 2.35
N PHE A 19 5.71 2.68 2.93
CA PHE A 19 5.39 2.33 4.31
C PHE A 19 5.49 0.80 4.56
N VAL A 20 5.00 0.00 3.62
CA VAL A 20 5.09 -1.46 3.66
C VAL A 20 6.53 -1.94 3.47
N LYS A 21 7.26 -1.40 2.49
CA LYS A 21 8.67 -1.74 2.23
C LYS A 21 9.58 -1.42 3.40
N ASP A 22 9.37 -0.30 4.08
CA ASP A 22 10.17 0.07 5.25
C ASP A 22 10.05 -0.94 6.40
N SER A 23 8.89 -1.58 6.52
CA SER A 23 8.68 -2.69 7.46
C SER A 23 9.34 -3.99 6.98
N ALA A 24 9.29 -4.26 5.66
CA ALA A 24 9.91 -5.46 5.06
C ALA A 24 11.45 -5.42 5.03
N LYS A 25 12.07 -4.24 4.98
CA LYS A 25 13.55 -4.07 5.00
C LYS A 25 14.19 -4.70 6.24
N VAL A 26 13.46 -4.79 7.35
CA VAL A 26 13.94 -5.41 8.60
C VAL A 26 14.12 -6.92 8.46
N ILE A 27 13.49 -7.53 7.46
CA ILE A 27 13.32 -8.99 7.35
C ILE A 27 14.28 -9.61 6.30
N GLY A 28 15.13 -8.80 5.65
CA GLY A 28 16.18 -9.30 4.74
C GLY A 28 15.67 -9.77 3.36
N PHE A 29 14.55 -9.21 2.89
CA PHE A 29 13.97 -9.51 1.58
C PHE A 29 14.94 -9.20 0.44
N ASN A 30 14.93 -10.04 -0.59
CA ASN A 30 15.70 -9.76 -1.81
C ASN A 30 14.95 -8.74 -2.70
N PRO A 31 15.61 -8.14 -3.72
CA PRO A 31 14.97 -7.14 -4.57
C PRO A 31 13.71 -7.63 -5.32
N ALA A 32 13.64 -8.90 -5.70
CA ALA A 32 12.48 -9.47 -6.38
C ALA A 32 11.29 -9.65 -5.42
N ASP A 33 11.56 -10.02 -4.17
CA ASP A 33 10.52 -10.12 -3.15
C ASP A 33 9.95 -8.73 -2.82
N LEU A 34 10.81 -7.71 -2.71
CA LEU A 34 10.39 -6.32 -2.49
C LEU A 34 9.55 -5.79 -3.66
N PHE A 35 9.94 -6.09 -4.90
CA PHE A 35 9.16 -5.71 -6.08
C PHE A 35 7.80 -6.40 -6.12
N SER A 36 7.74 -7.68 -5.75
CA SER A 36 6.49 -8.43 -5.68
C SER A 36 5.57 -7.88 -4.60
N LEU A 37 6.13 -7.48 -3.45
CA LEU A 37 5.39 -6.83 -2.37
C LEU A 37 4.80 -5.49 -2.81
N GLU A 38 5.59 -4.65 -3.49
CA GLU A 38 5.13 -3.37 -4.04
C GLU A 38 3.99 -3.56 -5.04
N THR A 39 4.13 -4.49 -5.97
CA THR A 39 3.09 -4.82 -6.96
C THR A 39 1.79 -5.27 -6.27
N ALA A 40 1.89 -6.10 -5.23
CA ALA A 40 0.72 -6.56 -4.49
C ALA A 40 0.01 -5.44 -3.73
N VAL A 41 0.77 -4.49 -3.17
CA VAL A 41 0.22 -3.31 -2.50
C VAL A 41 -0.49 -2.41 -3.50
N ASP A 42 0.14 -2.13 -4.64
CA ASP A 42 -0.45 -1.27 -5.69
C ASP A 42 -1.77 -1.83 -6.21
N GLU A 43 -1.84 -3.14 -6.45
CA GLU A 43 -3.06 -3.83 -6.89
C GLU A 43 -4.16 -3.78 -5.82
N ALA A 44 -3.80 -4.02 -4.55
CA ALA A 44 -4.76 -3.99 -3.45
C ALA A 44 -5.36 -2.59 -3.24
N VAL A 45 -4.51 -1.55 -3.27
CA VAL A 45 -4.92 -0.16 -3.13
C VAL A 45 -5.76 0.28 -4.33
N SER A 46 -5.35 -0.07 -5.56
CA SER A 46 -6.10 0.24 -6.77
C SER A 46 -7.48 -0.41 -6.76
N ASN A 47 -7.59 -1.67 -6.33
CA ASN A 47 -8.88 -2.35 -6.18
C ASN A 47 -9.82 -1.65 -5.19
N ILE A 48 -9.30 -1.14 -4.08
CA ILE A 48 -10.10 -0.36 -3.12
C ILE A 48 -10.61 0.92 -3.80
N ILE A 49 -9.72 1.68 -4.46
CA ILE A 49 -10.09 2.93 -5.12
C ILE A 49 -11.09 2.68 -6.27
N GLU A 50 -10.83 1.71 -7.13
CA GLU A 50 -11.62 1.43 -8.33
C GLU A 50 -12.95 0.77 -8.02
N HIS A 51 -12.98 -0.22 -7.13
CA HIS A 51 -14.14 -1.08 -6.96
C HIS A 51 -14.90 -0.83 -5.67
N ALA A 52 -14.22 -0.48 -4.57
CA ALA A 52 -14.91 -0.19 -3.31
C ALA A 52 -15.35 1.28 -3.25
N TYR A 53 -14.50 2.20 -3.69
CA TYR A 53 -14.78 3.63 -3.66
C TYR A 53 -15.37 4.15 -4.98
N GLU A 54 -15.27 3.38 -6.06
CA GLU A 54 -15.75 3.78 -7.40
C GLU A 54 -15.10 5.11 -7.85
N GLY A 55 -13.78 5.24 -7.64
CA GLY A 55 -12.96 6.38 -8.04
C GLY A 55 -12.23 7.07 -6.88
N GLU A 56 -11.35 8.01 -7.25
CA GLU A 56 -10.47 8.73 -6.33
C GLU A 56 -11.19 9.76 -5.43
N GLY A 57 -10.50 10.14 -4.35
CA GLY A 57 -10.89 11.24 -3.46
C GLY A 57 -12.00 10.85 -2.48
N LYS A 58 -12.22 9.55 -2.31
CA LYS A 58 -13.27 8.97 -1.49
C LYS A 58 -12.65 8.04 -0.46
N GLY A 59 -13.13 8.13 0.77
CA GLY A 59 -12.71 7.23 1.84
C GLY A 59 -11.24 7.35 2.23
N GLU A 60 -10.87 6.52 3.19
CA GLU A 60 -9.56 6.46 3.80
C GLU A 60 -9.09 5.00 3.83
N ILE A 61 -7.86 4.76 3.38
CA ILE A 61 -7.24 3.45 3.35
C ILE A 61 -6.40 3.30 4.61
N VAL A 62 -6.74 2.31 5.44
CA VAL A 62 -6.01 1.99 6.67
C VAL A 62 -5.08 0.82 6.40
N CYS A 63 -3.78 1.05 6.52
CA CYS A 63 -2.75 0.04 6.32
C CYS A 63 -2.05 -0.28 7.64
N THR A 64 -1.94 -1.57 7.98
CA THR A 64 -1.22 -2.07 9.15
C THR A 64 -0.17 -3.08 8.72
N VAL A 65 1.02 -2.97 9.29
CA VAL A 65 2.17 -3.83 9.00
C VAL A 65 2.61 -4.54 10.29
N GLU A 66 3.02 -5.81 10.17
CA GLU A 66 3.40 -6.69 11.29
C GLU A 66 4.82 -7.23 11.14
#